data_AF-A0A222ENH4-F1
#
_entry.id   AF-A0A222ENH4-F1
#
_cell.length_a   1.000
_cell.length_b   1.000
_cell.length_c   1.000
_cell.angle_alpha   90.00
_cell.angle_beta   90.00
_cell.angle_gamma   90.00
#
_symmetry.space_group_name_H-M   'P 1'
#
loop_
_entity.id
_entity.type
_entity.pdbx_description
1 polymer ?
#
loop_
_entity_poly.entity_id
_entity_poly.type
_entity_poly.pdbx_seq_one_letter_code
_entity_poly.pdbx_strand_id
1 'polypeptide(L)'
;MISLQTLVLDILSILGIIFVIFIPLYFYFIQGRVLNGRLHTKIDGEKLFEKLKTDLRLSRISGIDKKRLYFDYDYAATIFRGSMEYNAREVVWFFNEYYAKIYIKKSILKKAFTHILIWLIFLGVVLGGVELDALLWLFNIKSMSSDSGIVSTSILFIFATAFCGLIKYLEFNRVKRVINDEVRQINLAKKEKVWKDYKLIYFISIGTWALGFIFIFISMIVK
;
A
#
# COMPACT_ATOMS: atom_id res chain seq x y z
N MET A 1 -3.62 5.83 -42.66
CA MET A 1 -3.33 4.45 -42.23
C MET A 1 -2.48 4.56 -40.98
N ILE A 2 -2.98 4.13 -39.81
CA ILE A 2 -2.24 4.24 -38.54
C ILE A 2 -1.09 3.22 -38.58
N SER A 3 0.14 3.65 -38.33
CA SER A 3 1.29 2.74 -38.34
C SER A 3 1.27 1.84 -37.10
N LEU A 4 1.71 0.59 -37.24
CA LEU A 4 1.82 -0.35 -36.11
C LEU A 4 2.71 0.22 -34.99
N GLN A 5 3.76 0.97 -35.35
CA GLN A 5 4.65 1.65 -34.41
C GLN A 5 3.91 2.71 -33.58
N THR A 6 3.04 3.51 -34.20
CA THR A 6 2.21 4.51 -33.53
C THR A 6 1.33 3.86 -32.46
N LEU A 7 0.70 2.73 -32.80
CA LEU A 7 -0.18 1.99 -31.88
C LEU A 7 0.59 1.38 -30.69
N VAL A 8 1.78 0.84 -30.92
CA VAL A 8 2.63 0.28 -29.84
C VAL A 8 3.08 1.37 -28.87
N LEU A 9 3.49 2.54 -29.37
CA LEU A 9 3.93 3.66 -28.52
C LEU A 9 2.77 4.23 -27.69
N ASP A 10 1.57 4.29 -28.25
CA ASP A 10 0.37 4.73 -27.53
C ASP A 10 -0.01 3.77 -26.40
N ILE A 11 0.07 2.46 -26.65
CA ILE A 11 -0.14 1.44 -25.61
C ILE A 11 0.92 1.56 -24.50
N LEU A 12 2.19 1.77 -24.85
CA LEU A 12 3.26 1.96 -23.87
C LEU A 12 3.02 3.20 -23.00
N SER A 13 2.60 4.32 -23.59
CA SER A 13 2.24 5.53 -22.83
C SER A 13 1.09 5.29 -21.87
N ILE A 14 0.02 4.63 -22.32
CA ILE A 14 -1.15 4.32 -21.48
C ILE A 14 -0.75 3.40 -20.33
N LEU A 15 0.01 2.34 -20.61
CA LEU A 15 0.53 1.44 -19.58
C LEU A 15 1.45 2.17 -18.60
N GLY A 16 2.28 3.09 -19.10
CA GLY A 16 3.15 3.94 -18.30
C GLY A 16 2.37 4.79 -17.30
N ILE A 17 1.30 5.47 -17.74
CA ILE A 17 0.41 6.23 -16.84
C ILE A 17 -0.25 5.31 -15.82
N ILE A 18 -0.79 4.17 -16.26
CA ILE A 18 -1.43 3.20 -15.36
C ILE A 18 -0.47 2.75 -14.27
N PHE A 19 0.78 2.45 -14.63
CA PHE A 19 1.82 2.10 -13.65
C PHE A 19 2.09 3.28 -12.73
N VAL A 20 2.31 4.47 -13.27
CA VAL A 20 2.61 5.66 -12.48
C VAL A 20 1.51 5.96 -11.44
N ILE A 21 0.22 5.76 -11.78
CA ILE A 21 -0.91 6.05 -10.89
C ILE A 21 -1.21 4.91 -9.92
N PHE A 22 -1.34 3.67 -10.41
CA PHE A 22 -1.93 2.56 -9.65
C PHE A 22 -0.92 1.65 -8.96
N ILE A 23 0.38 1.82 -9.21
CA ILE A 23 1.40 0.98 -8.57
C ILE A 23 1.32 0.96 -7.03
N PRO A 24 1.06 2.07 -6.32
CA PRO A 24 1.02 2.05 -4.86
C PRO A 24 -0.12 1.18 -4.33
N LEU A 25 -1.26 1.13 -5.04
CA LEU A 25 -2.41 0.31 -4.68
C LEU A 25 -2.11 -1.18 -4.88
N TYR A 26 -1.48 -1.53 -6.01
CA TYR A 26 -1.05 -2.90 -6.29
C TYR A 26 -0.11 -3.43 -5.20
N PHE A 27 0.89 -2.64 -4.82
CA PHE A 27 1.83 -3.04 -3.76
C PHE A 27 1.22 -3.05 -2.35
N TYR A 28 0.17 -2.28 -2.08
CA TYR A 28 -0.62 -2.43 -0.87
C TYR A 28 -1.22 -3.85 -0.75
N PHE A 29 -1.77 -4.40 -1.85
CA PHE A 29 -2.32 -5.76 -1.84
C PHE A 29 -1.23 -6.82 -1.65
N ILE A 30 -0.09 -6.68 -2.34
CA ILE A 30 1.06 -7.58 -2.16
C ILE A 30 1.55 -7.56 -0.71
N GLN A 31 1.78 -6.37 -0.15
CA GLN A 31 2.20 -6.23 1.24
C GLN A 31 1.21 -6.89 2.19
N GLY A 32 -0.09 -6.72 1.94
CA GLY A 32 -1.14 -7.35 2.72
C GLY A 32 -1.07 -8.88 2.72
N ARG A 33 -0.76 -9.50 1.58
CA ARG A 33 -0.56 -10.96 1.47
C ARG A 33 0.69 -11.41 2.22
N VAL A 34 1.79 -10.70 2.07
CA VAL A 34 3.06 -11.04 2.74
C VAL A 34 2.95 -10.90 4.25
N LEU A 35 2.30 -9.84 4.75
CA LEU A 35 2.04 -9.68 6.19
C LEU A 35 1.18 -10.82 6.76
N ASN A 36 0.18 -11.30 6.02
CA ASN A 36 -0.63 -12.45 6.44
C ASN A 36 0.17 -13.76 6.51
N GLY A 37 1.26 -13.89 5.76
CA GLY A 37 2.16 -15.04 5.85
C GLY A 37 3.21 -14.96 6.96
N ARG A 38 3.37 -13.78 7.60
CA ARG A 38 4.42 -13.53 8.61
C ARG A 38 3.89 -13.27 10.02
N LEU A 39 2.72 -12.65 10.12
CA LEU A 39 2.07 -12.24 11.37
C LEU A 39 0.79 -13.05 11.59
N HIS A 40 0.36 -13.12 12.85
CA HIS A 40 -0.86 -13.83 13.21
C HIS A 40 -2.09 -13.44 12.36
N THR A 41 -2.84 -14.47 12.02
CA THR A 41 -4.08 -14.40 11.26
C THR A 41 -5.28 -14.65 12.17
N LYS A 42 -6.49 -14.42 11.64
CA LYS A 42 -7.71 -14.73 12.37
C LYS A 42 -7.79 -16.21 12.78
N ILE A 43 -7.28 -17.11 11.93
CA ILE A 43 -7.25 -18.56 12.18
C ILE A 43 -6.37 -18.89 13.39
N ASP A 44 -5.24 -18.19 13.55
CA ASP A 44 -4.37 -18.37 14.72
C ASP A 44 -5.05 -17.87 15.99
N GLY A 45 -5.82 -16.78 15.89
CA GLY A 45 -6.68 -16.31 16.97
C GLY A 45 -7.72 -17.38 17.35
N GLU A 46 -8.45 -17.92 16.37
CA GLU A 46 -9.45 -18.98 16.61
C GLU A 46 -8.84 -20.18 17.36
N LYS A 47 -7.64 -20.63 16.98
CA LYS A 47 -6.91 -21.68 17.70
C LYS A 47 -6.52 -21.30 19.12
N LEU A 48 -6.01 -20.07 19.30
CA LEU A 48 -5.64 -19.55 20.62
C LEU A 48 -6.85 -19.49 21.55
N PHE A 49 -7.99 -18.98 21.07
CA PHE A 49 -9.20 -18.86 21.87
C PHE A 49 -9.87 -20.22 22.17
N GLU A 50 -9.76 -21.20 21.27
CA GLU A 50 -10.16 -22.58 21.60
C GLU A 50 -9.25 -23.23 22.66
N LYS A 51 -7.94 -22.93 22.64
CA LYS A 51 -7.02 -23.36 23.72
C LYS A 51 -7.43 -22.72 25.06
N LEU A 52 -7.63 -21.40 25.10
CA LEU A 52 -8.06 -20.69 26.33
C LEU A 52 -9.40 -21.21 26.87
N LYS A 53 -10.34 -21.55 25.97
CA LYS A 53 -11.63 -22.15 26.32
C LYS A 53 -11.45 -23.54 26.94
N THR A 54 -10.56 -24.36 26.37
CA THR A 54 -10.22 -25.69 26.89
C THR A 54 -9.60 -25.60 28.27
N ASP A 55 -8.68 -24.65 28.47
CA ASP A 55 -8.01 -24.41 29.75
C ASP A 55 -9.00 -24.03 30.86
N LEU A 56 -10.03 -23.24 30.53
CA LEU A 56 -11.12 -22.90 31.46
C LEU A 56 -12.17 -24.02 31.61
N ARG A 57 -12.00 -25.16 30.93
CA ARG A 57 -12.96 -26.27 30.88
C ARG A 57 -14.37 -25.83 30.46
N LEU A 58 -14.45 -24.80 29.61
CA LEU A 58 -15.72 -24.28 29.11
C LEU A 58 -16.19 -25.10 27.90
N SER A 59 -17.32 -25.79 28.02
CA SER A 59 -17.90 -26.57 26.91
C SER A 59 -18.48 -25.68 25.80
N ARG A 60 -19.06 -24.53 26.17
CA ARG A 60 -19.65 -23.57 25.23
C ARG A 60 -19.53 -22.15 25.76
N ILE A 61 -19.34 -21.22 24.83
CA ILE A 61 -19.32 -19.79 25.08
C ILE A 61 -20.48 -19.17 24.28
N SER A 62 -21.51 -18.68 24.97
CA SER A 62 -22.70 -18.06 24.39
C SER A 62 -22.77 -16.57 24.74
N GLY A 63 -23.50 -15.78 23.93
CA GLY A 63 -23.70 -14.35 24.20
C GLY A 63 -22.49 -13.45 23.96
N ILE A 64 -21.46 -13.93 23.26
CA ILE A 64 -20.22 -13.18 23.03
C ILE A 64 -20.13 -12.71 21.58
N ASP A 65 -19.78 -11.43 21.40
CA ASP A 65 -19.35 -10.93 20.09
C ASP A 65 -17.98 -11.51 19.69
N LYS A 66 -18.01 -12.53 18.83
CA LYS A 66 -16.81 -13.16 18.28
C LYS A 66 -15.96 -12.20 17.46
N LYS A 67 -16.55 -11.20 16.78
CA LYS A 67 -15.76 -10.23 16.01
C LYS A 67 -14.93 -9.40 16.97
N ARG A 68 -15.52 -8.91 18.06
CA ARG A 68 -14.79 -8.12 19.06
C ARG A 68 -13.72 -8.93 19.77
N LEU A 69 -13.98 -10.20 20.05
CA LEU A 69 -13.05 -11.11 20.75
C LEU A 69 -11.66 -11.19 20.12
N TYR A 70 -11.56 -11.22 18.78
CA TYR A 70 -10.27 -11.36 18.10
C TYR A 70 -9.51 -10.04 17.92
N PHE A 71 -10.12 -8.91 18.30
CA PHE A 71 -9.61 -7.56 17.99
C PHE A 71 -9.39 -6.72 19.24
N ASP A 72 -10.16 -6.96 20.30
CA ASP A 72 -10.16 -6.18 21.53
C ASP A 72 -9.59 -7.02 22.68
N TYR A 73 -8.40 -6.63 23.13
CA TYR A 73 -7.67 -7.32 24.20
C TYR A 73 -8.42 -7.24 25.53
N ASP A 74 -8.99 -6.09 25.89
CA ASP A 74 -9.67 -5.90 27.17
C ASP A 74 -10.98 -6.70 27.22
N TYR A 75 -11.70 -6.73 26.09
CA TYR A 75 -12.88 -7.57 25.95
C TYR A 75 -12.53 -9.06 26.09
N ALA A 76 -11.45 -9.50 25.45
CA ALA A 76 -10.96 -10.87 25.57
C ALA A 76 -10.49 -11.21 27.00
N ALA A 77 -9.80 -10.28 27.66
CA ALA A 77 -9.34 -10.40 29.04
C ALA A 77 -10.50 -10.49 30.05
N THR A 78 -11.63 -9.83 29.78
CA THR A 78 -12.83 -9.92 30.61
C THR A 78 -13.43 -11.32 30.58
N ILE A 79 -13.40 -11.99 29.43
CA ILE A 79 -14.00 -13.31 29.22
C ILE A 79 -13.08 -14.44 29.68
N PHE A 80 -11.78 -14.32 29.39
CA PHE A 80 -10.80 -15.39 29.60
C PHE A 80 -9.82 -15.11 30.74
N ARG A 81 -10.13 -14.17 31.65
CA ARG A 81 -9.22 -13.66 32.70
C ARG A 81 -8.34 -14.73 33.33
N GLY A 82 -8.95 -15.80 33.85
CA GLY A 82 -8.24 -16.87 34.54
C GLY A 82 -7.29 -17.68 33.65
N SER A 83 -7.60 -17.91 32.38
CA SER A 83 -6.72 -18.66 31.46
C SER A 83 -5.67 -17.76 30.78
N MET A 84 -6.01 -16.49 30.59
CA MET A 84 -5.07 -15.50 30.06
C MET A 84 -3.93 -15.21 31.04
N GLU A 85 -4.12 -15.31 32.35
CA GLU A 85 -3.01 -15.16 33.31
C GLU A 85 -1.91 -16.21 33.07
N TYR A 86 -2.27 -17.46 32.75
CA TYR A 86 -1.31 -18.53 32.47
C TYR A 86 -0.75 -18.49 31.03
N ASN A 87 -1.50 -17.95 30.07
CA ASN A 87 -1.10 -17.84 28.66
C ASN A 87 -0.80 -16.39 28.22
N ALA A 88 -0.52 -15.48 29.17
CA ALA A 88 -0.51 -14.03 28.93
C ALA A 88 0.40 -13.62 27.77
N ARG A 89 1.56 -14.29 27.67
CA ARG A 89 2.55 -14.03 26.63
C ARG A 89 2.02 -14.29 25.22
N GLU A 90 1.38 -15.44 24.99
CA GLU A 90 0.85 -15.82 23.68
C GLU A 90 -0.28 -14.88 23.25
N VAL A 91 -1.15 -14.51 24.19
CA VAL A 91 -2.26 -13.59 23.96
C VAL A 91 -1.76 -12.19 23.62
N VAL A 92 -0.85 -11.65 24.43
CA VAL A 92 -0.25 -10.33 24.20
C VAL A 92 0.46 -10.31 22.85
N TRP A 93 1.20 -11.35 22.49
CA TRP A 93 1.84 -11.46 21.17
C TRP A 93 0.83 -11.48 20.03
N PHE A 94 -0.25 -12.27 20.16
CA PHE A 94 -1.30 -12.31 19.15
C PHE A 94 -1.87 -10.92 18.87
N PHE A 95 -2.33 -10.21 19.91
CA PHE A 95 -2.94 -8.89 19.73
C PHE A 95 -1.94 -7.85 19.20
N ASN A 96 -0.69 -7.85 19.68
CA ASN A 96 0.34 -6.95 19.17
C ASN A 96 0.65 -7.20 17.69
N GLU A 97 0.81 -8.46 17.28
CA GLU A 97 1.01 -8.81 15.87
C GLU A 97 -0.19 -8.40 15.01
N TYR A 98 -1.39 -8.57 15.55
CA TYR A 98 -2.63 -8.18 14.89
C TYR A 98 -2.73 -6.66 14.67
N TYR A 99 -2.51 -5.88 15.72
CA TYR A 99 -2.49 -4.42 15.66
C TYR A 99 -1.41 -3.91 14.71
N ALA A 100 -0.20 -4.46 14.78
CA ALA A 100 0.89 -4.13 13.88
C ALA A 100 0.50 -4.30 12.41
N LYS A 101 -0.13 -5.43 12.07
CA LYS A 101 -0.60 -5.70 10.72
C LYS A 101 -1.60 -4.65 10.24
N ILE A 102 -2.57 -4.28 11.09
CA ILE A 102 -3.57 -3.25 10.77
C ILE A 102 -2.89 -1.90 10.56
N TYR A 103 -2.00 -1.49 11.45
CA TYR A 103 -1.33 -0.19 11.38
C TYR A 103 -0.45 -0.06 10.13
N ILE A 104 0.33 -1.09 9.80
CA ILE A 104 1.15 -1.10 8.58
C ILE A 104 0.25 -1.02 7.35
N LYS A 105 -0.79 -1.86 7.26
CA LYS A 105 -1.75 -1.82 6.14
C LYS A 105 -2.40 -0.46 5.98
N LYS A 106 -2.91 0.13 7.06
CA LYS A 106 -3.58 1.43 7.06
C LYS A 106 -2.63 2.55 6.64
N SER A 107 -1.38 2.50 7.11
CA SER A 107 -0.35 3.49 6.76
C SER A 107 -0.03 3.46 5.26
N ILE A 108 0.17 2.26 4.70
CA ILE A 108 0.45 2.10 3.27
C ILE A 108 -0.77 2.50 2.43
N LEU A 109 -1.98 2.07 2.82
CA LEU A 109 -3.21 2.39 2.10
C LEU A 109 -3.45 3.91 2.02
N LYS A 110 -3.30 4.63 3.15
CA LYS A 110 -3.45 6.09 3.19
C LYS A 110 -2.48 6.78 2.23
N LYS A 111 -1.23 6.32 2.17
CA LYS A 111 -0.20 6.87 1.28
C LYS A 111 -0.47 6.54 -0.18
N ALA A 112 -0.92 5.32 -0.48
CA ALA A 112 -1.36 4.92 -1.82
C ALA A 112 -2.53 5.78 -2.33
N PHE A 113 -3.54 6.03 -1.50
CA PHE A 113 -4.65 6.93 -1.86
C PHE A 113 -4.19 8.37 -2.07
N THR A 114 -3.27 8.87 -1.24
CA THR A 114 -2.73 10.23 -1.40
C THR A 114 -1.97 10.36 -2.73
N HIS A 115 -1.21 9.32 -3.10
CA HIS A 115 -0.51 9.25 -4.38
C HIS A 115 -1.50 9.29 -5.56
N ILE A 116 -2.56 8.46 -5.53
CA ILE A 116 -3.60 8.47 -6.56
C ILE A 116 -4.29 9.83 -6.63
N LEU A 117 -4.59 10.45 -5.48
CA LEU A 117 -5.25 11.75 -5.41
C LEU A 117 -4.42 12.84 -6.11
N ILE A 118 -3.09 12.84 -5.95
CA ILE A 118 -2.22 13.79 -6.67
C ILE A 118 -2.35 13.62 -8.17
N TRP A 119 -2.35 12.38 -8.66
CA TRP A 119 -2.52 12.13 -10.10
C TRP A 119 -3.92 12.48 -10.60
N LEU A 120 -4.97 12.28 -9.80
CA LEU A 120 -6.31 12.72 -10.16
C LEU A 120 -6.42 14.24 -10.22
N ILE A 121 -5.77 14.96 -9.29
CA ILE A 121 -5.68 16.43 -9.34
C ILE A 121 -4.92 16.87 -10.59
N PHE A 122 -3.77 16.24 -10.89
CA PHE A 122 -3.01 16.50 -12.11
C PHE A 122 -3.89 16.32 -13.35
N LEU A 123 -4.54 15.16 -13.50
CA LEU A 123 -5.43 14.88 -14.63
C LEU A 123 -6.59 15.88 -14.70
N GLY A 124 -7.18 16.26 -13.56
CA GLY A 124 -8.28 17.23 -13.52
C GLY A 124 -7.85 18.63 -13.95
N VAL A 125 -6.70 19.12 -13.47
CA VAL A 125 -6.16 20.44 -13.86
C VAL A 125 -5.79 20.45 -15.34
N VAL A 126 -5.16 19.38 -15.81
CA VAL A 126 -4.66 19.27 -17.18
C VAL A 126 -5.81 19.12 -18.18
N LEU A 127 -6.81 18.26 -17.90
CA LEU A 127 -8.01 18.11 -18.76
C LEU A 127 -8.97 19.31 -18.67
N GLY A 128 -9.04 19.99 -17.52
CA GLY A 128 -9.94 21.13 -17.31
C GLY A 128 -9.38 22.48 -17.77
N GLY A 129 -8.05 22.62 -17.84
CA GLY A 129 -7.39 23.88 -18.24
C GLY A 129 -6.85 23.86 -19.66
N VAL A 130 -6.41 22.70 -20.16
CA VAL A 130 -5.76 22.53 -21.47
C VAL A 130 -6.59 21.62 -22.41
N GLU A 131 -7.79 21.21 -21.99
CA GLU A 131 -8.73 20.37 -22.77
C GLU A 131 -8.07 19.10 -23.37
N LEU A 132 -8.26 18.84 -24.67
CA LEU A 132 -7.73 17.64 -25.35
C LEU A 132 -6.22 17.71 -25.62
N ASP A 133 -5.59 18.89 -25.51
CA ASP A 133 -4.14 19.04 -25.69
C ASP A 133 -3.34 18.27 -24.64
N ALA A 134 -3.95 17.98 -23.49
CA ALA A 134 -3.45 17.11 -22.44
C ALA A 134 -3.19 15.66 -22.89
N LEU A 135 -4.16 15.07 -23.61
CA LEU A 135 -4.03 13.72 -24.13
C LEU A 135 -3.08 13.74 -25.34
N LEU A 136 -3.14 14.79 -26.15
CA LEU A 136 -2.20 15.01 -27.25
C LEU A 136 -0.77 15.20 -26.76
N TRP A 137 -0.54 15.74 -25.56
CA TRP A 137 0.80 15.82 -24.94
C TRP A 137 1.40 14.43 -24.69
N LEU A 138 0.59 13.43 -24.29
CA LEU A 138 1.05 12.05 -24.14
C LEU A 138 1.33 11.35 -25.48
N PHE A 139 0.59 11.72 -26.52
CA PHE A 139 0.60 11.01 -27.79
C PHE A 139 1.29 11.75 -28.95
N ASN A 140 1.67 13.03 -28.82
CA ASN A 140 2.19 13.82 -29.95
C ASN A 140 2.91 15.13 -29.54
N ILE A 141 3.82 15.08 -28.56
CA ILE A 141 4.57 16.25 -28.06
C ILE A 141 5.27 17.06 -29.17
N LYS A 142 5.80 16.38 -30.21
CA LYS A 142 6.61 17.03 -31.26
C LYS A 142 5.79 17.90 -32.22
N SER A 143 4.48 17.65 -32.35
CA SER A 143 3.62 18.43 -33.25
C SER A 143 2.95 19.62 -32.57
N MET A 144 3.14 19.79 -31.26
CA MET A 144 2.48 20.84 -30.50
C MET A 144 3.31 22.14 -30.54
N SER A 145 2.65 23.28 -30.77
CA SER A 145 3.29 24.59 -30.92
C SER A 145 3.66 25.23 -29.57
N SER A 146 4.45 26.30 -29.58
CA SER A 146 4.80 27.06 -28.36
C SER A 146 3.62 27.69 -27.65
N ASP A 147 2.50 27.89 -28.36
CA ASP A 147 1.26 28.46 -27.81
C ASP A 147 0.38 27.41 -27.09
N SER A 148 0.76 26.13 -27.17
CA SER A 148 0.05 25.05 -26.50
C SER A 148 0.50 24.88 -25.05
N GLY A 149 -0.37 24.31 -24.20
CA GLY A 149 -0.12 24.11 -22.77
C GLY A 149 0.96 23.09 -22.40
N ILE A 150 1.86 22.70 -23.32
CA ILE A 150 2.92 21.68 -23.11
C ILE A 150 3.79 22.02 -21.90
N VAL A 151 4.31 23.25 -21.83
CA VAL A 151 5.29 23.64 -20.79
C VAL A 151 4.64 23.53 -19.41
N SER A 152 3.43 24.07 -19.26
CA SER A 152 2.63 23.97 -18.04
C SER A 152 2.32 22.52 -17.66
N THR A 153 1.94 21.70 -18.63
CA THR A 153 1.63 20.26 -18.41
C THR A 153 2.87 19.49 -17.95
N SER A 154 4.02 19.72 -18.58
CA SER A 154 5.30 19.11 -18.19
C SER A 154 5.73 19.54 -16.78
N ILE A 155 5.59 20.83 -16.43
CA ILE A 155 5.91 21.33 -15.08
C ILE A 155 4.99 20.69 -14.04
N LEU A 156 3.68 20.63 -14.29
CA LEU A 156 2.72 19.99 -13.41
C LEU A 156 3.00 18.48 -13.24
N PHE A 157 3.43 17.81 -14.30
CA PHE A 157 3.81 16.40 -14.27
C PHE A 157 5.04 16.16 -13.38
N ILE A 158 6.05 17.04 -13.46
CA ILE A 158 7.23 17.00 -12.60
C ILE A 158 6.83 17.23 -11.13
N PHE A 159 5.97 18.21 -10.84
CA PHE A 159 5.48 18.45 -9.48
C PHE A 159 4.70 17.27 -8.92
N ALA A 160 3.77 16.70 -9.70
CA ALA A 160 3.01 15.51 -9.32
C ALA A 160 3.96 14.34 -8.99
N THR A 161 4.97 14.13 -9.84
CA THR A 161 6.01 13.12 -9.62
C THR A 161 6.81 13.36 -8.35
N ALA A 162 7.25 14.60 -8.10
CA ALA A 162 8.02 14.96 -6.90
C ALA A 162 7.21 14.76 -5.61
N PHE A 163 5.94 15.18 -5.59
CA PHE A 163 5.05 14.95 -4.45
C PHE A 163 4.80 13.45 -4.21
N CYS A 164 4.63 12.67 -5.27
CA CYS A 164 4.52 11.21 -5.20
C CYS A 164 5.78 10.55 -4.63
N GLY A 165 6.97 11.02 -5.02
CA GLY A 165 8.25 10.61 -4.44
C GLY A 165 8.34 10.93 -2.94
N LEU A 166 7.94 12.14 -2.54
CA LEU A 166 7.89 12.54 -1.13
C LEU A 166 6.92 11.67 -0.32
N ILE A 167 5.74 11.35 -0.86
CA ILE A 167 4.78 10.45 -0.21
C ILE A 167 5.39 9.08 0.01
N LYS A 168 6.13 8.55 -0.96
CA LYS A 168 6.75 7.24 -0.86
C LYS A 168 7.86 7.24 0.20
N TYR A 169 8.65 8.29 0.28
CA TYR A 169 9.62 8.50 1.36
C TYR A 169 8.94 8.57 2.74
N LEU A 170 7.84 9.32 2.87
CA LEU A 170 7.08 9.41 4.12
C LEU A 170 6.42 8.08 4.52
N GLU A 171 6.00 7.26 3.54
CA GLU A 171 5.51 5.89 3.77
C GLU A 171 6.60 5.05 4.43
N PHE A 172 7.81 5.05 3.86
CA PHE A 172 8.96 4.30 4.38
C PHE A 172 9.26 4.67 5.84
N ASN A 173 9.36 5.97 6.13
CA ASN A 173 9.64 6.45 7.48
C ASN A 173 8.52 6.10 8.47
N ARG A 174 7.26 6.21 8.06
CA ARG A 174 6.13 5.84 8.92
C ARG A 174 6.12 4.36 9.22
N VAL A 175 6.28 3.50 8.20
CA VAL A 175 6.31 2.04 8.38
C VAL A 175 7.52 1.61 9.21
N LYS A 176 8.69 2.20 8.99
CA LYS A 176 9.89 1.97 9.81
C LYS A 176 9.62 2.28 11.29
N ARG A 177 8.97 3.41 11.59
CA ARG A 177 8.60 3.79 12.96
C ARG A 177 7.63 2.79 13.59
N VAL A 178 6.58 2.41 12.86
CA VAL A 178 5.60 1.42 13.34
C VAL A 178 6.28 0.08 13.67
N ILE A 179 7.12 -0.43 12.77
CA ILE A 179 7.85 -1.70 12.97
C ILE A 179 8.88 -1.60 14.12
N ASN A 180 9.48 -0.42 14.34
CA ASN A 180 10.51 -0.27 15.36
C ASN A 180 9.96 -0.01 16.76
N ASP A 181 8.96 0.85 16.89
CA ASP A 181 8.54 1.44 18.15
C ASP A 181 7.20 0.86 18.63
N GLU A 182 6.20 0.76 17.76
CA GLU A 182 4.85 0.27 18.10
C GLU A 182 4.77 -1.26 18.16
N VAL A 183 5.73 -1.92 17.50
CA VAL A 183 5.82 -3.38 17.35
C VAL A 183 6.79 -4.03 18.37
N ARG A 184 7.33 -3.28 19.34
CA ARG A 184 8.37 -3.75 20.29
C ARG A 184 8.05 -5.04 21.05
N GLN A 185 6.79 -5.45 21.14
CA GLN A 185 6.37 -6.69 21.80
C GLN A 185 6.21 -7.89 20.86
N ILE A 186 6.44 -7.75 19.55
CA ILE A 186 6.55 -8.90 18.62
C ILE A 186 7.92 -9.56 18.79
N ASN A 187 7.98 -10.88 18.62
CA ASN A 187 9.23 -11.63 18.54
C ASN A 187 10.22 -10.96 17.56
N LEU A 188 11.44 -10.67 18.05
CA LEU A 188 12.52 -10.02 17.29
C LEU A 188 12.77 -10.68 15.92
N ALA A 189 12.78 -12.02 15.87
CA ALA A 189 13.02 -12.76 14.62
C ALA A 189 11.91 -12.54 13.58
N LYS A 190 10.65 -12.36 14.01
CA LYS A 190 9.54 -12.04 13.11
C LYS A 190 9.61 -10.59 12.65
N LYS A 191 9.96 -9.66 13.56
CA LYS A 191 10.14 -8.24 13.24
C LYS A 191 11.17 -8.03 12.12
N GLU A 192 12.33 -8.69 12.21
CA GLU A 192 13.37 -8.61 11.17
C GLU A 192 12.90 -9.13 9.82
N LYS A 193 12.17 -10.25 9.80
CA LYS A 193 11.59 -10.82 8.57
C LYS A 193 10.57 -9.87 7.95
N VAL A 194 9.66 -9.31 8.75
CA VAL A 194 8.66 -8.33 8.27
C VAL A 194 9.34 -7.08 7.70
N TRP A 195 10.39 -6.58 8.35
CA TRP A 195 11.14 -5.43 7.86
C TRP A 195 11.90 -5.73 6.56
N LYS A 196 12.55 -6.89 6.46
CA LYS A 196 13.24 -7.33 5.25
C LYS A 196 12.27 -7.43 4.06
N ASP A 197 11.14 -8.09 4.27
CA ASP A 197 10.12 -8.27 3.23
C ASP A 197 9.51 -6.92 2.81
N TYR A 198 9.21 -6.02 3.77
CA TYR A 198 8.74 -4.67 3.46
C TYR A 198 9.76 -3.89 2.60
N LYS A 199 11.04 -3.90 2.96
CA LYS A 199 12.08 -3.22 2.15
C LYS A 199 12.12 -3.75 0.73
N LEU A 200 12.09 -5.07 0.55
CA LEU A 200 12.09 -5.69 -0.77
C LEU A 200 10.91 -5.20 -1.61
N ILE A 201 9.70 -5.29 -1.07
CA ILE A 201 8.47 -4.87 -1.74
C ILE A 201 8.49 -3.37 -2.05
N TYR A 202 9.01 -2.55 -1.12
CA TYR A 202 9.16 -1.11 -1.29
C TYR A 202 10.09 -0.75 -2.45
N PHE A 203 11.25 -1.39 -2.58
CA PHE A 203 12.18 -1.11 -3.67
C PHE A 203 11.66 -1.64 -5.02
N ILE A 204 11.00 -2.80 -5.05
CA ILE A 204 10.32 -3.28 -6.26
C ILE A 204 9.24 -2.28 -6.68
N SER A 205 8.47 -1.73 -5.73
CA SER A 205 7.47 -0.70 -6.00
C SER A 205 8.06 0.56 -6.64
N ILE A 206 9.23 1.00 -6.20
CA ILE A 206 9.95 2.12 -6.83
C ILE A 206 10.44 1.72 -8.22
N GLY A 207 10.97 0.51 -8.39
CA GLY A 207 11.43 0.01 -9.69
C GLY A 207 10.30 -0.04 -10.73
N THR A 208 9.11 -0.51 -10.35
CA THR A 208 7.97 -0.52 -11.28
C THR A 208 7.41 0.88 -11.54
N TRP A 209 7.49 1.79 -10.57
CA TRP A 209 7.19 3.20 -10.79
C TRP A 209 8.13 3.84 -11.81
N ALA A 210 9.44 3.58 -11.69
CA ALA A 210 10.45 4.02 -12.65
C ALA A 210 10.22 3.42 -14.05
N LEU A 211 9.83 2.15 -14.13
CA LEU A 211 9.46 1.50 -15.40
C LEU A 211 8.29 2.21 -16.09
N GLY A 212 7.29 2.68 -15.32
CA GLY A 212 6.19 3.47 -15.85
C GLY A 212 6.67 4.77 -16.52
N PHE A 213 7.61 5.49 -15.91
CA PHE A 213 8.23 6.66 -16.53
C PHE A 213 9.01 6.31 -17.79
N ILE A 214 9.77 5.21 -17.78
CA ILE A 214 10.52 4.76 -18.96
C ILE A 214 9.58 4.56 -20.15
N PHE A 215 8.41 3.95 -19.95
CA PHE A 215 7.44 3.75 -21.03
C PHE A 215 6.89 5.08 -21.59
N ILE A 216 6.59 6.04 -20.71
CA ILE A 216 6.16 7.38 -21.12
C ILE A 216 7.27 8.07 -21.93
N PHE A 217 8.51 8.09 -21.41
CA PHE A 217 9.63 8.77 -22.08
C PHE A 217 10.01 8.12 -23.42
N ILE A 218 10.00 6.79 -23.52
CA ILE A 218 10.23 6.10 -24.80
C ILE A 218 9.19 6.56 -25.83
N SER A 219 7.93 6.62 -25.44
CA SER A 219 6.88 7.13 -26.33
C SER A 219 7.14 8.58 -26.74
N MET A 220 7.51 9.45 -25.81
CA MET A 220 7.79 10.87 -26.10
C MET A 220 9.01 11.11 -27.00
N ILE A 221 10.04 10.26 -26.91
CA ILE A 221 11.28 10.43 -27.69
C ILE A 221 11.14 9.81 -29.08
N VAL A 222 10.56 8.61 -29.16
CA VAL A 222 10.50 7.82 -30.39
C VAL A 222 9.39 8.30 -31.32
N LYS A 223 8.28 8.80 -30.76
CA LYS A 223 7.18 9.43 -31.51
C LYS A 223 7.53 10.88 -31.81
#